data_AF-A0A375J2H9-F1
#
_entry.id   AF-A0A375J2H9-F1
#
_cell.length_a   1.000
_cell.length_b   1.000
_cell.length_c   1.000
_cell.angle_alpha   90.00
_cell.angle_beta   90.00
_cell.angle_gamma   90.00
#
_symmetry.space_group_name_H-M   'P 1'
#
loop_
_entity.id
_entity.type
_entity.pdbx_description
1 polymer ?
#
loop_
_entity_poly.entity_id
_entity_poly.type
_entity_poly.pdbx_seq_one_letter_code
_entity_poly.pdbx_strand_id
1 'polypeptide(L)'
;MVHYLDGDREPLAELLAGGTPMPAEVRHFLALVISGEVSLGSRRGKNSKLTWREKDTIREAFFTVYKYTELVLIFLEQLASEARMEPIYLRRKMEKVREDANAKVAAAVGRCANTIRQDPYANYIRQAKDWARFEAGIYDIKDESGTYVIPVTDLTPDERAAFALEQARAYLANPGLFAPDLMV
;
A
#
# COMPACT_ATOMS: atom_id res chain seq x y z
N MET A 1 -3.88 35.71 -26.28
CA MET A 1 -3.82 34.28 -25.87
C MET A 1 -2.66 34.14 -24.92
N VAL A 2 -2.94 34.09 -23.61
CA VAL A 2 -1.90 34.05 -22.58
C VAL A 2 -1.47 32.60 -22.44
N HIS A 3 -0.25 32.29 -22.89
CA HIS A 3 0.39 31.01 -22.64
C HIS A 3 0.95 31.04 -21.21
N TYR A 4 0.34 30.28 -20.30
CA TYR A 4 0.93 30.01 -18.99
C TYR A 4 2.06 28.99 -19.19
N LEU A 5 3.27 29.50 -19.43
CA LEU A 5 4.52 28.75 -19.29
C LEU A 5 4.74 28.51 -17.80
N ASP A 6 4.85 27.22 -17.43
CA ASP A 6 5.28 26.70 -16.13
C ASP A 6 4.92 27.55 -14.90
N GLY A 7 3.83 27.19 -14.22
CA GLY A 7 3.56 27.71 -12.88
C GLY A 7 4.71 27.36 -11.95
N ASP A 8 5.55 28.36 -11.63
CA ASP A 8 6.59 28.24 -10.63
C ASP A 8 5.96 27.78 -9.31
N ARG A 9 6.58 26.76 -8.71
CA ARG A 9 6.09 26.15 -7.46
C ARG A 9 6.23 27.08 -6.26
N GLU A 10 7.16 28.02 -6.35
CA GLU A 10 7.50 28.96 -5.28
C GLU A 10 6.39 29.98 -5.00
N PRO A 11 5.82 30.69 -6.00
CA PRO A 11 4.68 31.59 -5.78
C PRO A 11 3.44 30.91 -5.18
N LEU A 12 3.15 29.66 -5.56
CA LEU A 12 2.01 28.92 -5.01
C LEU A 12 2.29 28.48 -3.55
N ALA A 13 3.51 28.04 -3.25
CA ALA A 13 3.93 27.70 -1.90
C ALA A 13 3.95 28.93 -0.97
N GLU A 14 4.40 30.08 -1.46
CA GLU A 14 4.36 31.36 -0.76
C GLU A 14 2.93 31.85 -0.53
N LEU A 15 2.04 31.71 -1.52
CA LEU A 15 0.62 32.05 -1.37
C LEU A 15 -0.10 31.11 -0.37
N LEU A 16 0.32 29.85 -0.29
CA LEU A 16 -0.18 28.87 0.68
C LEU A 16 0.39 29.07 2.10
N ALA A 17 1.63 29.55 2.21
CA ALA A 17 2.32 29.78 3.48
C ALA A 17 2.09 31.18 4.06
N GLY A 18 1.70 32.16 3.23
CA GLY A 18 1.43 33.53 3.62
C GLY A 18 0.13 33.68 4.43
N GLY A 19 0.09 34.67 5.32
CA GLY A 19 -1.10 34.98 6.15
C GLY A 19 -2.27 35.62 5.41
N THR A 20 -2.15 35.82 4.09
CA THR A 20 -3.21 36.39 3.25
C THR A 20 -4.29 35.35 2.92
N PRO A 21 -5.58 35.65 3.11
CA PRO A 21 -6.65 34.71 2.77
C PRO A 21 -6.65 34.41 1.27
N MET A 22 -6.65 33.11 0.93
CA MET A 22 -6.67 32.67 -0.45
C MET A 22 -7.97 33.03 -1.16
N PRO A 23 -7.92 33.56 -2.41
CA PRO A 23 -9.10 33.77 -3.24
C PRO A 23 -9.97 32.50 -3.33
N ALA A 24 -11.29 32.67 -3.36
CA ALA A 24 -12.23 31.55 -3.29
C ALA A 24 -12.06 30.58 -4.47
N GLU A 25 -11.76 31.11 -5.64
CA GLU A 25 -11.56 30.38 -6.89
C GLU A 25 -10.31 29.49 -6.83
N VAL A 26 -9.21 30.01 -6.27
CA VAL A 26 -7.95 29.26 -6.09
C VAL A 26 -8.15 28.16 -5.05
N ARG A 27 -8.85 28.47 -3.95
CA ARG A 27 -9.18 27.48 -2.91
C ARG A 27 -10.07 26.36 -3.44
N HIS A 28 -11.08 26.71 -4.24
CA HIS A 28 -11.96 25.73 -4.88
C HIS A 28 -11.19 24.87 -5.88
N PHE A 29 -10.36 25.47 -6.74
CA PHE A 29 -9.50 24.73 -7.67
C PHE A 29 -8.53 23.78 -6.95
N LEU A 30 -7.84 24.26 -5.91
CA LEU A 30 -6.96 23.40 -5.11
C LEU A 30 -7.75 22.31 -4.39
N ALA A 31 -8.94 22.61 -3.86
CA ALA A 31 -9.82 21.61 -3.28
C ALA A 31 -10.22 20.55 -4.31
N LEU A 32 -10.50 20.92 -5.57
CA LEU A 32 -10.81 19.99 -6.66
C LEU A 32 -9.59 19.17 -7.12
N VAL A 33 -8.38 19.73 -7.04
CA VAL A 33 -7.13 19.00 -7.32
C VAL A 33 -6.79 18.02 -6.18
N ILE A 34 -7.06 18.39 -4.92
CA ILE A 34 -6.89 17.55 -3.73
C ILE A 34 -8.04 16.54 -3.60
N SER A 35 -9.27 16.86 -4.01
CA SER A 35 -10.37 15.90 -4.16
C SER A 35 -10.29 15.14 -5.48
N GLY A 36 -9.27 15.44 -6.30
CA GLY A 36 -8.96 14.87 -7.60
C GLY A 36 -10.15 14.73 -8.55
N GLU A 37 -11.16 15.58 -8.35
CA GLU A 37 -12.21 15.87 -9.32
C GLU A 37 -11.63 16.58 -10.55
N VAL A 38 -10.51 17.29 -10.38
CA VAL A 38 -9.74 17.89 -11.48
C VAL A 38 -8.37 17.23 -11.56
N SER A 39 -8.11 16.60 -12.71
CA SER A 39 -6.77 16.11 -13.08
C SER A 39 -6.04 17.18 -13.87
N LEU A 40 -4.86 17.60 -13.38
CA LEU A 40 -4.00 18.50 -14.13
C LEU A 40 -3.44 17.77 -15.34
N GLY A 41 -3.43 18.43 -16.50
CA GLY A 41 -2.97 17.86 -17.77
C GLY A 41 -1.65 17.11 -17.62
N SER A 42 -1.64 15.84 -18.06
CA SER A 42 -0.52 14.94 -17.79
C SER A 42 0.76 15.48 -18.45
N ARG A 43 1.83 15.65 -17.66
CA ARG A 43 3.21 15.68 -18.20
C ARG A 43 3.57 14.24 -18.63
N ARG A 44 2.90 13.67 -19.63
CA ARG A 44 3.18 12.29 -20.10
C ARG A 44 4.56 12.24 -20.74
N GLY A 45 5.53 11.87 -19.92
CA GLY A 45 6.87 11.46 -20.31
C GLY A 45 7.34 10.38 -19.33
N LYS A 46 8.38 9.64 -19.71
CA LYS A 46 9.00 8.54 -18.94
C LYS A 46 9.39 8.91 -17.48
N ASN A 47 9.36 10.21 -17.16
CA ASN A 47 9.74 10.85 -15.90
C ASN A 47 8.61 11.65 -15.20
N SER A 48 7.32 11.47 -15.53
CA SER A 48 6.26 12.09 -14.71
C SER A 48 6.37 11.61 -13.27
N LYS A 49 6.18 12.49 -12.28
CA LYS A 49 6.09 12.08 -10.87
C LYS A 49 4.70 11.49 -10.63
N LEU A 50 4.62 10.40 -9.84
CA LEU A 50 3.33 9.86 -9.38
C LEU A 50 2.58 10.94 -8.59
N THR A 51 1.27 11.06 -8.85
CA THR A 51 0.34 11.84 -8.04
C THR A 51 0.23 11.26 -6.63
N TRP A 52 -0.24 12.04 -5.67
CA TRP A 52 -0.40 11.56 -4.30
C TRP A 52 -1.42 10.40 -4.21
N ARG A 53 -2.50 10.44 -5.01
CA ARG A 53 -3.48 9.34 -5.11
C ARG A 53 -2.86 8.05 -5.60
N GLU A 54 -2.12 8.12 -6.70
CA GLU A 54 -1.43 6.95 -7.23
C GLU A 54 -0.46 6.36 -6.20
N LYS A 55 0.22 7.21 -5.42
CA LYS A 55 1.10 6.76 -4.32
C LYS A 55 0.32 6.08 -3.20
N ASP A 56 -0.82 6.64 -2.79
CA ASP A 56 -1.68 6.04 -1.75
C ASP A 56 -2.27 4.70 -2.22
N THR A 57 -2.76 4.62 -3.46
CA THR A 57 -3.25 3.38 -4.07
C THR A 57 -2.15 2.31 -4.10
N ILE A 58 -0.92 2.67 -4.51
CA ILE A 58 0.22 1.75 -4.49
C ILE A 58 0.51 1.29 -3.06
N ARG A 59 0.52 2.22 -2.10
CA ARG A 59 0.82 1.94 -0.69
C ARG A 59 -0.19 0.96 -0.09
N GLU A 60 -1.48 1.22 -0.25
CA GLU A 60 -2.56 0.37 0.28
C GLU A 60 -2.54 -1.02 -0.36
N ALA A 61 -2.36 -1.09 -1.68
CA ALA A 61 -2.28 -2.35 -2.40
C ALA A 61 -1.07 -3.17 -1.93
N PHE A 62 0.11 -2.56 -1.84
CA PHE A 62 1.32 -3.24 -1.37
C PHE A 62 1.21 -3.66 0.10
N PHE A 63 0.65 -2.81 0.95
CA PHE A 63 0.45 -3.15 2.36
C PHE A 63 -0.43 -4.40 2.48
N THR A 64 -1.57 -4.42 1.81
CA THR A 64 -2.51 -5.54 1.80
C THR A 64 -1.85 -6.81 1.28
N VAL A 65 -1.31 -6.76 0.05
CA VAL A 65 -0.70 -7.93 -0.60
C VAL A 65 0.41 -8.51 0.25
N TYR A 66 1.34 -7.68 0.71
CA TYR A 66 2.51 -8.16 1.44
C TYR A 66 2.16 -8.64 2.84
N LYS A 67 1.25 -7.97 3.55
CA LYS A 67 0.79 -8.41 4.88
C LYS A 67 0.16 -9.80 4.80
N TYR A 68 -0.86 -9.98 3.97
CA TYR A 68 -1.61 -11.24 3.97
C TYR A 68 -0.85 -12.41 3.34
N THR A 69 0.00 -12.15 2.34
CA THR A 69 0.89 -13.20 1.83
C THR A 69 1.95 -13.58 2.87
N GLU A 70 2.43 -12.63 3.68
CA GLU A 70 3.34 -12.93 4.78
C GLU A 70 2.64 -13.75 5.88
N LEU A 71 1.38 -13.43 6.22
CA LEU A 71 0.58 -14.25 7.14
C LEU A 71 0.46 -15.71 6.68
N VAL A 72 0.15 -15.95 5.41
CA VAL A 72 0.13 -17.31 4.85
C VAL A 72 1.49 -17.98 4.93
N LEU A 73 2.58 -17.25 4.70
CA LEU A 73 3.94 -17.78 4.78
C LEU A 73 4.40 -18.06 6.22
N ILE A 74 3.88 -17.34 7.21
CA ILE A 74 4.14 -17.60 8.63
C ILE A 74 3.50 -18.93 9.04
N PHE A 75 2.23 -19.15 8.68
CA PHE A 75 1.50 -20.39 8.99
C PHE A 75 1.67 -21.48 7.94
N LEU A 76 2.74 -21.41 7.13
CA LEU A 76 2.92 -22.22 5.93
C LEU A 76 2.82 -23.72 6.21
N GLU A 77 3.54 -24.22 7.21
CA GLU A 77 3.59 -25.65 7.55
C GLU A 77 2.21 -26.18 7.95
N GLN A 78 1.50 -25.41 8.80
CA GLN A 78 0.17 -25.76 9.26
C GLN A 78 -0.83 -25.77 8.09
N LEU A 79 -0.85 -24.70 7.28
CA LEU A 79 -1.75 -24.59 6.13
C LEU A 79 -1.46 -25.64 5.05
N ALA A 80 -0.18 -25.97 4.85
CA ALA A 80 0.23 -27.02 3.93
C ALA A 80 -0.23 -28.41 4.39
N SER A 81 -0.11 -28.68 5.69
CA SER A 81 -0.65 -29.91 6.31
C SER A 81 -2.17 -30.01 6.15
N GLU A 82 -2.90 -28.94 6.47
CA GLU A 82 -4.36 -28.87 6.34
C GLU A 82 -4.82 -29.09 4.89
N ALA A 83 -4.11 -28.51 3.92
CA ALA A 83 -4.38 -28.65 2.50
C ALA A 83 -3.78 -29.92 1.86
N ARG A 84 -3.09 -30.77 2.65
CA ARG A 84 -2.39 -31.99 2.19
C ARG A 84 -1.45 -31.74 1.01
N MET A 85 -0.64 -30.70 1.10
CA MET A 85 0.34 -30.33 0.07
C MET A 85 1.69 -30.03 0.67
N GLU A 86 2.74 -30.03 -0.15
CA GLU A 86 4.06 -29.62 0.34
C GLU A 86 4.12 -28.09 0.53
N PRO A 87 4.78 -27.61 1.59
CA PRO A 87 5.00 -26.17 1.85
C PRO A 87 5.55 -25.40 0.65
N ILE A 88 6.37 -26.05 -0.19
CA ILE A 88 6.97 -25.41 -1.37
C ILE A 88 5.93 -24.98 -2.41
N TYR A 89 4.82 -25.71 -2.56
CA TYR A 89 3.74 -25.34 -3.50
C TYR A 89 3.02 -24.09 -3.04
N LEU A 90 2.70 -24.01 -1.74
CA LEU A 90 2.10 -22.82 -1.13
C LEU A 90 3.01 -21.60 -1.24
N ARG A 91 4.32 -21.77 -0.99
CA ARG A 91 5.30 -20.69 -1.14
C ARG A 91 5.31 -20.13 -2.57
N ARG A 92 5.41 -21.01 -3.56
CA ARG A 92 5.35 -20.63 -4.98
C ARG A 92 4.02 -19.96 -5.35
N LYS A 93 2.90 -20.44 -4.80
CA LYS A 93 1.58 -19.82 -4.98
C LYS A 93 1.57 -18.38 -4.45
N MET A 94 2.11 -18.14 -3.26
CA MET A 94 2.18 -16.80 -2.66
C MET A 94 3.14 -15.86 -3.39
N GLU A 95 4.28 -16.38 -3.89
CA GLU A 95 5.19 -15.61 -4.75
C GLU A 95 4.50 -15.15 -6.03
N LYS A 96 3.78 -16.06 -6.71
CA LYS A 96 2.99 -15.74 -7.89
C LYS A 96 1.92 -14.68 -7.61
N VAL A 97 1.20 -14.79 -6.48
CA VAL A 97 0.22 -13.78 -6.05
C VAL A 97 0.88 -12.39 -5.90
N ARG A 98 2.07 -12.31 -5.28
CA ARG A 98 2.82 -11.05 -5.15
C ARG A 98 3.21 -10.49 -6.51
N GLU A 99 3.68 -11.34 -7.44
CA GLU A 99 4.06 -10.94 -8.79
C GLU A 99 2.87 -10.40 -9.60
N ASP A 100 1.76 -11.13 -9.61
CA ASP A 100 0.53 -10.74 -10.31
C ASP A 100 -0.04 -9.43 -9.75
N ALA A 101 -0.04 -9.27 -8.42
CA ALA A 101 -0.49 -8.03 -7.79
C ALA A 101 0.41 -6.83 -8.13
N ASN A 102 1.73 -7.02 -8.11
CA ASN A 102 2.69 -5.98 -8.52
C ASN A 102 2.46 -5.56 -9.98
N ALA A 103 2.18 -6.52 -10.87
CA ALA A 103 1.87 -6.22 -12.27
C ALA A 103 0.57 -5.43 -12.43
N LYS A 104 -0.49 -5.79 -11.68
CA LYS A 104 -1.77 -5.07 -11.69
C LYS A 104 -1.65 -3.63 -11.18
N VAL A 105 -0.99 -3.44 -10.04
CA VAL A 105 -0.73 -2.10 -9.47
C VAL A 105 0.08 -1.27 -10.47
N ALA A 106 1.07 -1.86 -11.12
CA ALA A 106 1.87 -1.18 -12.13
C ALA A 106 1.07 -0.75 -13.36
N ALA A 107 0.18 -1.62 -13.85
CA ALA A 107 -0.71 -1.30 -14.94
C ALA A 107 -1.68 -0.15 -14.58
N ALA A 108 -2.24 -0.16 -13.37
CA ALA A 108 -3.19 0.86 -12.90
C ALA A 108 -2.59 2.28 -12.91
N VAL A 109 -1.31 2.42 -12.55
CA VAL A 109 -0.61 3.72 -12.54
C VAL A 109 0.21 3.98 -13.82
N GLY A 110 0.10 3.12 -14.83
CA GLY A 110 0.84 3.24 -16.10
C GLY A 110 2.36 3.18 -15.97
N ARG A 111 2.89 2.33 -15.08
CA ARG A 111 4.34 2.17 -14.79
C ARG A 111 4.84 0.75 -15.01
N CYS A 112 6.17 0.62 -15.04
CA CYS A 112 6.83 -0.68 -14.95
C CYS A 112 6.84 -1.18 -13.50
N ALA A 113 6.55 -2.45 -13.28
CA ALA A 113 6.53 -3.07 -11.95
C ALA A 113 7.88 -2.93 -11.21
N ASN A 114 9.01 -2.99 -11.93
CA ASN A 114 10.33 -2.75 -11.34
C ASN A 114 10.49 -1.33 -10.79
N THR A 115 9.89 -0.32 -11.41
CA THR A 115 9.95 1.07 -10.95
C THR A 115 9.17 1.28 -9.65
N ILE A 116 8.07 0.54 -9.46
CA ILE A 116 7.25 0.63 -8.25
C ILE A 116 7.90 -0.13 -7.08
N ARG A 117 8.66 -1.18 -7.38
CA ARG A 117 9.41 -1.93 -6.36
C ARG A 117 10.61 -1.16 -5.77
N GLN A 118 11.09 -0.13 -6.46
CA GLN A 118 12.24 0.66 -6.01
C GLN A 118 11.87 1.68 -4.91
N ASP A 119 12.91 2.06 -4.15
CA ASP A 119 13.05 2.82 -2.89
C ASP A 119 11.82 3.33 -2.10
N PRO A 120 10.93 4.21 -2.61
CA PRO A 120 9.88 4.81 -1.78
C PRO A 120 8.91 3.82 -1.12
N TYR A 121 8.72 2.62 -1.68
CA TYR A 121 7.75 1.65 -1.15
C TYR A 121 8.33 0.47 -0.36
N ALA A 122 9.66 0.34 -0.33
CA ALA A 122 10.33 -0.73 0.41
C ALA A 122 10.02 -0.67 1.91
N ASN A 123 9.92 0.54 2.47
CA ASN A 123 9.55 0.76 3.86
C ASN A 123 8.14 0.27 4.19
N TYR A 124 7.15 0.51 3.31
CA TYR A 124 5.78 0.03 3.51
C TYR A 124 5.69 -1.49 3.41
N ILE A 125 6.44 -2.10 2.49
CA ILE A 125 6.53 -3.56 2.38
C ILE A 125 7.11 -4.16 3.67
N ARG A 126 8.16 -3.54 4.24
CA ARG A 126 8.73 -3.96 5.52
C ARG A 126 7.70 -3.84 6.65
N GLN A 127 7.03 -2.70 6.77
CA GLN A 127 5.98 -2.48 7.76
C GLN A 127 4.85 -3.51 7.63
N ALA A 128 4.39 -3.81 6.42
CA ALA A 128 3.35 -4.81 6.19
C ALA A 128 3.73 -6.20 6.71
N LYS A 129 4.99 -6.60 6.56
CA LYS A 129 5.52 -7.85 7.13
C LYS A 129 5.62 -7.80 8.64
N ASP A 130 6.02 -6.67 9.20
CA ASP A 130 6.07 -6.49 10.66
C ASP A 130 4.67 -6.59 11.27
N TRP A 131 3.67 -5.99 10.62
CA TRP A 131 2.26 -6.13 11.00
C TRP A 131 1.77 -7.58 10.91
N ALA A 132 2.12 -8.31 9.85
CA ALA A 132 1.76 -9.73 9.74
C ALA A 132 2.33 -10.56 10.90
N ARG A 133 3.58 -10.31 11.28
CA ARG A 133 4.25 -11.03 12.36
C ARG A 133 3.70 -10.66 13.74
N PHE A 134 3.28 -9.41 13.91
CA PHE A 134 2.53 -8.97 15.09
C PHE A 134 1.18 -9.69 15.24
N GLU A 135 0.40 -9.74 14.16
CA GLU A 135 -0.89 -10.43 14.15
C GLU A 135 -0.71 -11.93 14.36
N ALA A 136 0.36 -12.52 13.85
CA ALA A 136 0.70 -13.91 14.10
C ALA A 136 1.24 -14.18 15.52
N GLY A 137 1.29 -13.18 16.40
CA GLY A 137 1.76 -13.33 17.78
C GLY A 137 3.27 -13.55 17.94
N ILE A 138 4.07 -13.30 16.90
CA ILE A 138 5.53 -13.56 16.92
C ILE A 138 6.28 -12.49 17.73
N TYR A 139 5.88 -11.22 17.61
CA TYR A 139 6.46 -10.11 18.37
C TYR A 139 5.50 -8.93 18.47
N ASP A 140 5.71 -8.06 19.45
CA ASP A 140 5.00 -6.78 19.53
C ASP A 140 5.57 -5.78 18.50
N ILE A 141 4.73 -4.90 17.93
CA ILE A 141 5.17 -3.89 16.94
C ILE A 141 6.07 -2.89 17.63
N LYS A 142 7.07 -2.35 16.93
CA LYS A 142 7.88 -1.23 17.44
C LYS A 142 7.48 0.07 16.74
N ASP A 143 7.35 1.17 17.47
CA ASP A 143 7.24 2.50 16.86
C ASP A 143 8.57 2.95 16.26
N GLU A 144 8.59 4.14 15.65
CA GLU A 144 9.79 4.75 15.06
C GLU A 144 10.90 4.99 16.09
N SER A 145 10.59 5.01 17.39
CA SER A 145 11.55 5.11 18.49
C SER A 145 12.11 3.75 18.95
N GLY A 146 11.61 2.64 18.39
CA GLY A 146 11.99 1.28 18.76
C GLY A 146 11.23 0.74 19.99
N THR A 147 10.23 1.48 20.49
CA THR A 147 9.41 1.10 21.65
C THR A 147 8.31 0.16 21.19
N TYR A 148 8.08 -0.93 21.94
CA TYR A 148 6.99 -1.85 21.64
C TYR A 148 5.63 -1.15 21.77
N VAL A 149 4.95 -0.92 20.66
CA VAL A 149 3.54 -0.56 20.58
C VAL A 149 2.76 -1.86 20.55
N ILE A 150 2.15 -2.18 21.69
CA ILE A 150 1.03 -3.09 21.71
C ILE A 150 -0.15 -2.24 21.21
N PRO A 151 -0.66 -2.40 19.98
CA PRO A 151 -1.95 -1.82 19.66
C PRO A 151 -2.94 -2.34 20.70
N VAL A 152 -3.77 -1.45 21.22
CA VAL A 152 -4.75 -1.72 22.28
C VAL A 152 -5.77 -2.74 21.73
N THR A 153 -5.38 -4.00 21.71
CA THR A 153 -6.23 -5.13 21.45
C THR A 153 -6.24 -5.92 22.74
N ASP A 154 -7.41 -6.19 23.31
CA ASP A 154 -7.59 -7.02 24.51
C ASP A 154 -7.22 -8.51 24.27
N LEU A 155 -6.53 -8.81 23.16
CA LEU A 155 -6.15 -10.14 22.72
C LEU A 155 -4.71 -10.46 23.12
N THR A 156 -4.55 -11.61 23.75
CA THR A 156 -3.27 -12.26 23.99
C THR A 156 -2.57 -12.62 22.67
N PRO A 157 -1.24 -12.82 22.66
CA PRO A 157 -0.52 -13.26 21.46
C PRO A 157 -1.11 -14.52 20.80
N ASP A 158 -1.58 -15.48 21.61
CA ASP A 158 -2.19 -16.72 21.11
C ASP A 158 -3.55 -16.46 20.44
N GLU A 159 -4.37 -15.58 21.01
CA GLU A 159 -5.66 -15.19 20.40
C GLU A 159 -5.45 -14.41 19.09
N ARG A 160 -4.42 -13.55 19.03
CA ARG A 160 -4.03 -12.89 17.79
C ARG A 160 -3.59 -13.91 16.74
N ALA A 161 -2.72 -14.85 17.12
CA ALA A 161 -2.24 -15.89 16.23
C ALA A 161 -3.38 -16.76 15.67
N ALA A 162 -4.36 -17.12 16.50
CA ALA A 162 -5.55 -17.86 16.06
C ALA A 162 -6.37 -17.06 15.02
N PHE A 163 -6.62 -15.78 15.27
CA PHE A 163 -7.32 -14.91 14.31
C PHE A 163 -6.53 -14.73 13.01
N ALA A 164 -5.21 -14.57 13.11
CA ALA A 164 -4.32 -14.42 11.96
C ALA A 164 -4.27 -15.69 11.09
N LEU A 165 -4.34 -16.87 11.71
CA LEU A 165 -4.44 -18.14 11.00
C LEU A 165 -5.77 -18.25 10.23
N GLU A 166 -6.91 -17.86 10.83
CA GLU A 166 -8.19 -17.85 10.11
C GLU A 166 -8.17 -16.88 8.93
N GLN A 167 -7.57 -15.70 9.09
CA GLN A 167 -7.35 -14.77 7.98
C GLN A 167 -6.49 -15.42 6.88
N ALA A 168 -5.38 -16.07 7.25
CA ALA A 168 -4.51 -16.74 6.29
C ALA A 168 -5.25 -17.83 5.51
N ARG A 169 -6.14 -18.61 6.17
CA ARG A 169 -7.02 -19.59 5.50
C ARG A 169 -7.96 -18.90 4.51
N ALA A 170 -8.63 -17.83 4.92
CA ALA A 170 -9.56 -17.10 4.06
C ALA A 170 -8.88 -16.57 2.79
N TYR A 171 -7.69 -16.00 2.92
CA TYR A 171 -6.88 -15.50 1.80
C TYR A 171 -6.36 -16.64 0.90
N LEU A 172 -6.00 -17.78 1.49
CA LEU A 172 -5.57 -18.95 0.71
C LEU A 172 -6.72 -19.54 -0.14
N ALA A 173 -7.91 -19.60 0.46
CA ALA A 173 -9.13 -20.10 -0.17
C ALA A 173 -9.66 -19.14 -1.24
N ASN A 174 -9.51 -17.83 -1.03
CA ASN A 174 -10.01 -16.78 -1.93
C ASN A 174 -8.88 -15.86 -2.42
N PRO A 175 -8.10 -16.28 -3.43
CA PRO A 175 -7.00 -15.46 -3.95
C PRO A 175 -7.43 -14.07 -4.49
N GLY A 176 -8.72 -13.88 -4.81
CA GLY A 176 -9.26 -12.57 -5.19
C GLY A 176 -9.11 -11.51 -4.11
N LEU A 177 -9.03 -11.89 -2.83
CA LEU A 177 -8.87 -10.97 -1.70
C LEU A 177 -7.51 -10.26 -1.69
N PHE A 178 -6.49 -10.80 -2.36
CA PHE A 178 -5.18 -10.15 -2.46
C PHE A 178 -5.18 -8.93 -3.39
N ALA A 179 -6.18 -8.81 -4.25
CA ALA A 179 -6.35 -7.67 -5.15
C ALA A 179 -7.77 -7.14 -4.95
N PRO A 180 -8.08 -6.50 -3.81
CA PRO A 180 -9.33 -5.75 -3.71
C PRO A 180 -9.34 -4.80 -4.90
N ASP A 181 -10.41 -4.83 -5.68
CA ASP A 181 -10.51 -4.12 -6.94
C ASP A 181 -9.91 -2.74 -6.77
N LEU A 182 -8.79 -2.50 -7.48
CA LEU A 182 -8.13 -1.20 -7.51
C LEU A 182 -9.15 -0.28 -8.16
N MET A 183 -10.03 0.31 -7.35
CA MET A 183 -11.16 1.12 -7.82
C MET A 183 -10.56 2.27 -8.62
N VAL A 184 -10.74 2.16 -9.93
CA VAL A 184 -10.56 3.25 -10.89
C VAL A 184 -11.69 4.24 -10.69
#